data_AF-A0A9E2DTF7-F1
#
_entry.id   AF-A0A9E2DTF7-F1
#
_cell.length_a   1.000
_cell.length_b   1.000
_cell.length_c   1.000
_cell.angle_alpha   90.00
_cell.angle_beta   90.00
_cell.angle_gamma   90.00
#
_symmetry.space_group_name_H-M   'P 1'
#
loop_
_entity.id
_entity.type
_entity.pdbx_description
1 polymer ?
#
loop_
_entity_poly.entity_id
_entity_poly.type
_entity_poly.pdbx_seq_one_letter_code
_entity_poly.pdbx_strand_id
1 'polypeptide(L)'
;MTTELIGTLSFNAMNNGQVLTGNFDESSNEMIVWANGEIATRVTQFNESYGVLINNNDVAAGLGSYGISQDDRLIIANAFGEFDVVATITGSAGWSSLTAINEQGSVVGNYSAGSGSSDWQAFLWTETGGVQLIESTADTTYAYAIDEQNRVAGQMLISGSYHAMLWDNGVVTDLATLLNLQGHSAARYFNAQGQVLVGEFANGATTYKWYNPSTSSIVEIHDFPTGTYTHSIVPSKDGSVAFSWSSTALGPQLARWSKENGFKQATLSKNIISISALAISLDGTVACNALTLPVYDSVAMVWADGVSPESLHGQIPDSPITSRVVATNEDGQLLVKGDANHWLLTETCFADLDNSGVRDVGDILMLLGVWGQTDQDLCGADIDGNGIVDVSDLLVIFGSWGPCE
;
A
#
# COMPACT_ATOMS: atom_id res chain seq x y z
N MET A 1 26.84 -15.52 0.22
CA MET A 1 27.63 -14.53 0.99
C MET A 1 28.93 -14.21 0.26
N THR A 2 28.91 -13.18 -0.56
CA THR A 2 30.10 -12.45 -0.99
C THR A 2 29.75 -10.98 -0.89
N THR A 3 30.58 -10.24 -0.15
CA THR A 3 30.42 -8.84 0.29
C THR A 3 29.30 -8.60 1.31
N GLU A 4 29.71 -8.37 2.56
CA GLU A 4 28.89 -7.72 3.58
C GLU A 4 28.69 -6.26 3.13
N LEU A 5 27.48 -5.94 2.67
CA LEU A 5 27.10 -4.59 2.27
C LEU A 5 26.83 -3.78 3.54
N ILE A 6 27.58 -2.70 3.75
CA ILE A 6 27.37 -1.77 4.86
C ILE A 6 26.50 -0.63 4.33
N GLY A 7 25.19 -0.70 4.58
CA GLY A 7 24.25 0.34 4.15
C GLY A 7 22.84 0.05 4.65
N THR A 8 21.92 0.98 4.44
CA THR A 8 20.53 0.86 4.88
C THR A 8 19.65 0.44 3.72
N LEU A 9 18.94 -0.68 3.88
CA LEU A 9 17.89 -1.10 2.95
C LEU A 9 16.56 -0.46 3.33
N SER A 10 15.89 0.15 2.34
CA SER A 10 14.52 0.63 2.44
C SER A 10 13.71 0.04 1.30
N PHE A 11 12.61 -0.64 1.61
CA PHE A 11 11.72 -1.24 0.62
C PHE A 11 10.44 -0.41 0.48
N ASN A 12 9.93 -0.31 -0.75
CA ASN A 12 8.74 0.46 -1.09
C ASN A 12 7.59 -0.42 -1.59
N ALA A 13 7.90 -1.53 -2.28
CA ALA A 13 6.88 -2.41 -2.83
C ALA A 13 7.35 -3.88 -2.85
N MET A 14 6.37 -4.79 -2.83
CA MET A 14 6.54 -6.24 -2.85
C MET A 14 5.53 -6.86 -3.82
N ASN A 15 5.95 -7.86 -4.60
CA ASN A 15 5.04 -8.64 -5.44
C ASN A 15 4.67 -9.99 -4.80
N ASN A 16 3.80 -10.78 -5.46
CA ASN A 16 3.38 -12.09 -4.97
C ASN A 16 4.53 -13.13 -4.94
N GLY A 17 5.55 -12.96 -5.79
CA GLY A 17 6.77 -13.76 -5.78
C GLY A 17 7.77 -13.40 -4.68
N GLN A 18 7.40 -12.50 -3.75
CA GLN A 18 8.26 -11.99 -2.67
C GLN A 18 9.51 -11.24 -3.17
N VAL A 19 9.43 -10.74 -4.39
CA VAL A 19 10.43 -9.83 -4.95
C VAL A 19 10.10 -8.42 -4.50
N LEU A 20 11.13 -7.70 -4.06
CA LEU A 20 11.02 -6.38 -3.48
C LEU A 20 11.74 -5.35 -4.34
N THR A 21 11.22 -4.13 -4.35
CA THR A 21 11.97 -2.98 -4.86
C THR A 21 12.01 -1.85 -3.84
N GLY A 22 13.05 -1.03 -3.93
CA GLY A 22 13.31 0.07 -3.01
C GLY A 22 14.65 0.71 -3.29
N ASN A 23 15.32 1.16 -2.23
CA ASN A 23 16.64 1.75 -2.31
C ASN A 23 17.62 1.16 -1.28
N PHE A 24 18.87 1.10 -1.67
CA PHE A 24 20.01 0.85 -0.79
C PHE A 24 20.77 2.16 -0.62
N ASP A 25 20.99 2.57 0.64
CA ASP A 25 21.72 3.78 0.99
C ASP A 25 23.08 3.43 1.63
N GLU A 26 24.15 3.71 0.89
CA GLU A 26 25.54 3.59 1.35
C GLU A 26 26.23 4.97 1.31
N SER A 27 26.38 5.54 0.11
CA SER A 27 26.84 6.93 -0.11
C SER A 27 25.83 7.80 -0.87
N SER A 28 24.85 7.14 -1.47
CA SER A 28 23.78 7.68 -2.31
C SER A 28 22.67 6.63 -2.36
N ASN A 29 21.43 7.07 -2.60
CA ASN A 29 20.33 6.15 -2.82
C ASN A 29 20.47 5.45 -4.17
N GLU A 30 20.40 4.13 -4.16
CA GLU A 30 20.43 3.31 -5.37
C GLU A 30 19.21 2.42 -5.43
N MET A 31 18.51 2.45 -6.57
CA MET A 31 17.40 1.54 -6.83
C MET A 31 17.90 0.10 -6.76
N ILE A 32 17.13 -0.74 -6.08
CA ILE A 32 17.40 -2.18 -6.02
C ILE A 32 16.17 -3.00 -6.40
N VAL A 33 16.45 -4.21 -6.87
CA VAL A 33 15.51 -5.34 -6.88
C VAL A 33 16.12 -6.42 -5.99
N TRP A 34 15.41 -6.79 -4.94
CA TRP A 34 15.80 -7.85 -4.02
C TRP A 34 14.96 -9.09 -4.28
N ALA A 35 15.63 -10.23 -4.46
CA ALA A 35 15.01 -11.51 -4.75
C ALA A 35 15.85 -12.63 -4.15
N ASN A 36 15.20 -13.73 -3.74
CA ASN A 36 15.88 -14.95 -3.29
C ASN A 36 16.93 -14.74 -2.18
N GLY A 37 16.70 -13.79 -1.27
CA GLY A 37 17.61 -13.55 -0.14
C GLY A 37 18.71 -12.53 -0.40
N GLU A 38 18.82 -11.97 -1.61
CA GLU A 38 19.91 -11.07 -1.99
C GLU A 38 19.47 -9.92 -2.91
N ILE A 39 20.33 -8.91 -3.07
CA ILE A 39 20.13 -7.85 -4.06
C ILE A 39 20.45 -8.45 -5.43
N ALA A 40 19.40 -8.78 -6.20
CA ALA A 40 19.54 -9.33 -7.53
C ALA A 40 19.97 -8.26 -8.55
N THR A 41 19.43 -7.05 -8.42
CA THR A 41 19.76 -5.91 -9.30
C THR A 41 20.03 -4.68 -8.44
N ARG A 42 21.12 -3.96 -8.74
CA ARG A 42 21.51 -2.70 -8.10
C ARG A 42 21.81 -1.67 -9.18
N VAL A 43 21.15 -0.51 -9.11
CA VAL A 43 21.29 0.54 -10.12
C VAL A 43 22.26 1.62 -9.62
N THR A 44 23.53 1.50 -10.02
CA THR A 44 24.62 2.37 -9.54
C THR A 44 25.04 3.46 -10.54
N GLN A 45 24.32 3.59 -11.66
CA GLN A 45 24.69 4.54 -12.74
C GLN A 45 24.30 5.99 -12.42
N PHE A 46 23.47 6.21 -11.41
CA PHE A 46 22.90 7.51 -11.06
C PHE A 46 23.52 8.09 -9.80
N ASN A 47 23.38 9.41 -9.61
CA ASN A 47 23.72 10.04 -8.33
C ASN A 47 22.69 9.67 -7.26
N GLU A 48 21.42 9.55 -7.67
CA GLU A 48 20.35 8.99 -6.83
C GLU A 48 19.41 8.18 -7.71
N SER A 49 18.95 7.03 -7.22
CA SER A 49 17.86 6.28 -7.82
C SER A 49 17.04 5.55 -6.76
N TYR A 50 15.76 5.34 -7.06
CA TYR A 50 14.78 4.80 -6.14
C TYR A 50 13.87 3.82 -6.87
N GLY A 51 13.76 2.58 -6.37
CA GLY A 51 12.73 1.65 -6.80
C GLY A 51 11.40 2.02 -6.17
N VAL A 52 10.34 2.10 -6.98
CA VAL A 52 9.03 2.61 -6.53
C VAL A 52 7.95 1.54 -6.66
N LEU A 53 7.89 0.87 -7.81
CA LEU A 53 6.81 -0.04 -8.17
C LEU A 53 7.40 -1.40 -8.58
N ILE A 54 6.67 -2.48 -8.35
CA ILE A 54 7.00 -3.80 -8.89
C ILE A 54 5.72 -4.56 -9.24
N ASN A 55 5.71 -5.27 -10.37
CA ASN A 55 4.61 -6.13 -10.78
C ASN A 55 4.89 -7.61 -10.45
N ASN A 56 3.93 -8.51 -10.72
CA ASN A 56 4.06 -9.94 -10.40
C ASN A 56 4.92 -10.72 -11.42
N ASN A 57 5.40 -10.06 -12.48
CA ASN A 57 6.37 -10.62 -13.42
C ASN A 57 7.82 -10.21 -13.11
N ASP A 58 8.08 -9.82 -11.85
CA ASP A 58 9.39 -9.39 -11.34
C ASP A 58 9.98 -8.18 -12.07
N VAL A 59 9.13 -7.33 -12.66
CA VAL A 59 9.52 -6.08 -13.30
C VAL A 59 9.29 -4.94 -12.31
N ALA A 60 10.37 -4.28 -11.92
CA ALA A 60 10.37 -3.10 -11.08
C ALA A 60 10.54 -1.82 -11.91
N ALA A 61 9.84 -0.77 -11.51
CA ALA A 61 10.00 0.57 -12.06
C ALA A 61 10.48 1.54 -10.96
N GLY A 62 11.38 2.43 -11.35
CA GLY A 62 11.97 3.41 -10.47
C GLY A 62 12.35 4.71 -11.18
N LEU A 63 12.79 5.67 -10.39
CA LEU A 63 13.28 6.96 -10.87
C LEU A 63 14.77 7.10 -10.56
N GLY A 64 15.53 7.65 -11.50
CA GLY A 64 16.94 8.01 -11.32
C GLY A 64 17.23 9.45 -11.69
N SER A 65 18.30 10.02 -11.11
CA SER A 65 18.79 11.36 -11.41
C SER A 65 20.31 11.38 -11.40
N TYR A 66 20.91 12.09 -12.36
CA TYR A 66 22.34 12.39 -12.38
C TYR A 66 22.71 13.60 -11.50
N GLY A 67 21.86 13.96 -10.53
CA GLY A 67 22.02 15.16 -9.69
C GLY A 67 21.90 16.46 -10.49
N ILE A 68 21.42 16.37 -11.73
CA ILE A 68 21.08 17.51 -12.57
C ILE A 68 19.62 17.84 -12.26
N SER A 69 19.34 19.11 -11.99
CA SER A 69 17.96 19.57 -11.84
C SER A 69 17.16 19.18 -13.09
N GLN A 70 16.02 18.51 -12.90
CA GLN A 70 15.04 18.21 -13.96
C GLN A 70 15.46 17.06 -14.89
N ASP A 71 16.12 16.06 -14.32
CA ASP A 71 16.73 14.98 -15.07
C ASP A 71 16.19 13.60 -14.68
N ASP A 72 14.94 13.54 -14.20
CA ASP A 72 14.30 12.31 -13.78
C ASP A 72 14.26 11.31 -14.95
N ARG A 73 14.82 10.13 -14.71
CA ARG A 73 14.87 9.00 -15.63
C ARG A 73 13.95 7.92 -15.14
N LEU A 74 13.08 7.42 -16.03
CA LEU A 74 12.36 6.18 -15.77
C LEU A 74 13.32 5.01 -15.98
N ILE A 75 13.43 4.19 -14.93
CA ILE A 75 14.26 2.99 -14.91
C ILE A 75 13.32 1.80 -14.82
N ILE A 76 13.55 0.80 -15.65
CA ILE A 76 12.94 -0.53 -15.52
C ILE A 76 14.05 -1.50 -15.15
N ALA A 77 13.83 -2.30 -14.11
CA ALA A 77 14.76 -3.31 -13.63
C ALA A 77 14.04 -4.62 -13.38
N ASN A 78 14.74 -5.75 -13.38
CA ASN A 78 14.15 -7.05 -13.07
C ASN A 78 14.90 -7.80 -11.97
N ALA A 79 14.39 -8.96 -11.56
CA ALA A 79 15.03 -9.83 -10.57
C ALA A 79 16.20 -10.67 -11.12
N PHE A 80 16.62 -10.45 -12.38
CA PHE A 80 17.65 -11.24 -13.06
C PHE A 80 18.96 -10.48 -13.28
N GLY A 81 19.13 -9.32 -12.65
CA GLY A 81 20.34 -8.50 -12.76
C GLY A 81 20.31 -7.49 -13.92
N GLU A 82 19.18 -7.34 -14.60
CA GLU A 82 19.06 -6.44 -15.75
C GLU A 82 18.27 -5.17 -15.39
N PHE A 83 18.72 -4.04 -15.94
CA PHE A 83 17.96 -2.79 -15.90
C PHE A 83 18.26 -1.94 -17.12
N ASP A 84 17.27 -1.14 -17.51
CA ASP A 84 17.34 -0.20 -18.62
C ASP A 84 16.80 1.17 -18.21
N VAL A 85 17.43 2.21 -18.76
CA VAL A 85 16.90 3.57 -18.71
C VAL A 85 15.99 3.77 -19.92
N VAL A 86 14.70 3.64 -19.70
CA VAL A 86 13.73 3.54 -20.81
C VAL A 86 13.18 4.88 -21.26
N ALA A 87 13.26 5.90 -20.40
CA ALA A 87 12.82 7.24 -20.76
C ALA A 87 13.52 8.31 -19.92
N THR A 88 13.65 9.47 -20.55
CA THR A 88 13.85 10.73 -19.86
C THR A 88 12.50 11.41 -19.71
N ILE A 89 12.09 11.69 -18.48
CA ILE A 89 10.88 12.47 -18.19
C ILE A 89 11.26 13.96 -18.29
N THR A 90 11.58 14.43 -19.50
CA THR A 90 11.94 15.84 -19.74
C THR A 90 10.71 16.71 -19.88
N GLY A 91 10.64 17.78 -19.08
CA GLY A 91 9.54 18.74 -19.12
C GLY A 91 9.74 20.02 -18.31
N SER A 92 10.98 20.39 -17.98
CA SER A 92 11.40 21.61 -17.25
C SER A 92 10.91 21.75 -15.80
N ALA A 93 11.83 22.22 -14.96
CA ALA A 93 11.72 22.76 -13.61
C ALA A 93 10.95 22.01 -12.49
N GLY A 94 10.28 20.88 -12.73
CA GLY A 94 9.45 20.18 -11.72
C GLY A 94 9.88 18.76 -11.33
N TRP A 95 9.01 18.10 -10.54
CA TRP A 95 9.17 16.77 -9.95
C TRP A 95 8.41 15.70 -10.75
N SER A 96 8.93 14.48 -10.79
CA SER A 96 8.22 13.30 -11.32
C SER A 96 7.85 12.30 -10.22
N SER A 97 6.76 11.56 -10.42
CA SER A 97 6.34 10.46 -9.55
C SER A 97 5.78 9.32 -10.38
N LEU A 98 6.01 8.09 -9.95
CA LEU A 98 5.37 6.90 -10.52
C LEU A 98 4.22 6.49 -9.62
N THR A 99 3.08 6.12 -10.20
CA THR A 99 1.86 5.80 -9.43
C THR A 99 1.38 4.38 -9.60
N ALA A 100 1.54 3.76 -10.77
CA ALA A 100 1.17 2.37 -10.97
C ALA A 100 1.93 1.72 -12.14
N ILE A 101 2.04 0.39 -12.09
CA ILE A 101 2.61 -0.49 -13.13
C ILE A 101 1.63 -1.65 -13.36
N ASN A 102 1.45 -2.08 -14.60
CA ASN A 102 0.66 -3.29 -14.91
C ASN A 102 1.57 -4.51 -15.17
N GLU A 103 0.99 -5.69 -15.38
CA GLU A 103 1.76 -6.93 -15.58
C GLU A 103 2.57 -6.95 -16.89
N GLN A 104 2.23 -6.09 -17.86
CA GLN A 104 3.03 -5.88 -19.07
C GLN A 104 4.25 -4.98 -18.85
N GLY A 105 4.41 -4.39 -17.65
CA GLY A 105 5.48 -3.46 -17.34
C GLY A 105 5.21 -2.03 -17.79
N SER A 106 4.02 -1.71 -18.30
CA SER A 106 3.63 -0.33 -18.60
C SER A 106 3.47 0.45 -17.30
N VAL A 107 3.97 1.69 -17.28
CA VAL A 107 4.06 2.52 -16.08
C VAL A 107 3.27 3.80 -16.29
N VAL A 108 2.46 4.20 -15.31
CA VAL A 108 1.88 5.54 -15.24
C VAL A 108 2.50 6.36 -14.13
N GLY A 109 2.52 7.66 -14.34
CA GLY A 109 3.04 8.61 -13.38
C GLY A 109 2.56 10.02 -13.65
N ASN A 110 3.05 10.95 -12.85
CA ASN A 110 2.75 12.37 -12.96
C ASN A 110 4.07 13.14 -12.95
N TYR A 111 4.15 14.18 -13.78
CA TYR A 111 5.25 15.14 -13.71
C TYR A 111 4.71 16.57 -13.66
N SER A 112 5.42 17.45 -12.96
CA SER A 112 5.15 18.89 -12.96
C SER A 112 6.05 19.59 -13.97
N ALA A 113 5.46 20.44 -14.82
CA ALA A 113 6.17 21.12 -15.90
C ALA A 113 6.82 22.46 -15.49
N GLY A 114 7.03 22.74 -14.19
CA GLY A 114 7.59 24.02 -13.74
C GLY A 114 8.09 24.06 -12.29
N SER A 115 9.02 24.97 -11.98
CA SER A 115 9.48 25.19 -10.60
C SER A 115 8.38 25.91 -9.82
N GLY A 116 7.59 25.13 -9.08
CA GLY A 116 6.51 25.64 -8.24
C GLY A 116 5.16 25.79 -8.94
N SER A 117 4.95 25.24 -10.14
CA SER A 117 3.61 25.15 -10.71
C SER A 117 2.88 23.92 -10.14
N SER A 118 1.59 24.10 -9.84
CA SER A 118 0.64 23.04 -9.52
C SER A 118 0.16 22.26 -10.75
N ASP A 119 0.77 22.53 -11.91
CA ASP A 119 0.34 22.04 -13.22
C ASP A 119 1.02 20.69 -13.48
N TRP A 120 0.47 19.66 -12.84
CA TRP A 120 0.84 18.28 -13.07
C TRP A 120 0.21 17.75 -14.35
N GLN A 121 0.98 16.94 -15.06
CA GLN A 121 0.56 16.22 -16.25
C GLN A 121 0.81 14.74 -16.03
N ALA A 122 -0.24 13.96 -16.23
CA ALA A 122 -0.16 12.51 -16.19
C ALA A 122 0.50 11.98 -17.47
N PHE A 123 1.26 10.91 -17.33
CA PHE A 123 1.87 10.20 -18.46
C PHE A 123 1.68 8.69 -18.33
N LEU A 124 1.75 8.02 -19.48
CA LEU A 124 1.85 6.58 -19.62
C LEU A 124 3.15 6.28 -20.37
N TRP A 125 3.96 5.37 -19.85
CA TRP A 125 5.06 4.76 -20.57
C TRP A 125 4.70 3.32 -20.95
N THR A 126 4.97 2.95 -22.20
CA THR A 126 4.90 1.57 -22.68
C THR A 126 6.17 1.25 -23.45
N GLU A 127 6.57 -0.02 -23.50
CA GLU A 127 7.77 -0.45 -24.24
C GLU A 127 7.70 -0.05 -25.72
N THR A 128 6.54 -0.22 -26.37
CA THR A 128 6.39 0.08 -27.80
C THR A 128 6.09 1.54 -28.11
N GLY A 129 5.46 2.27 -27.17
CA GLY A 129 5.00 3.64 -27.37
C GLY A 129 5.91 4.71 -26.79
N GLY A 130 6.85 4.33 -25.92
CA GLY A 130 7.61 5.29 -25.11
C GLY A 130 6.70 6.07 -24.17
N VAL A 131 7.12 7.27 -23.77
CA VAL A 131 6.31 8.17 -22.92
C VAL A 131 5.26 8.87 -23.77
N GLN A 132 4.00 8.70 -23.38
CA GLN A 132 2.85 9.42 -23.91
C GLN A 132 2.23 10.27 -22.80
N LEU A 133 1.98 11.54 -23.10
CA LEU A 133 1.23 12.42 -22.21
C LEU A 133 -0.27 12.12 -22.29
N ILE A 134 -0.93 12.11 -21.13
CA ILE A 134 -2.39 12.03 -21.04
C ILE A 134 -2.93 13.45 -21.21
N GLU A 135 -3.00 13.86 -22.47
CA GLU A 135 -3.54 15.15 -22.87
C GLU A 135 -5.06 15.19 -22.67
N SER A 136 -5.54 16.30 -22.12
CA SER A 136 -6.97 16.59 -21.97
C SER A 136 -7.20 18.07 -22.23
N THR A 137 -8.47 18.49 -22.32
CA THR A 137 -8.83 19.92 -22.33
C THR A 137 -8.77 20.56 -20.94
N ALA A 138 -8.31 19.83 -19.92
CA ALA A 138 -8.26 20.24 -18.52
C ALA A 138 -6.93 20.95 -18.19
N ASP A 139 -6.91 21.72 -17.10
CA ASP A 139 -5.74 22.50 -16.68
C ASP A 139 -4.62 21.61 -16.11
N THR A 140 -4.98 20.45 -15.55
CA THR A 140 -4.08 19.53 -14.85
C THR A 140 -4.63 18.11 -14.93
N THR A 141 -3.77 17.10 -15.08
CA THR A 141 -4.16 15.69 -15.06
C THR A 141 -3.29 14.90 -14.08
N TYR A 142 -3.91 13.97 -13.35
CA TYR A 142 -3.22 13.02 -12.47
C TYR A 142 -3.63 11.59 -12.79
N ALA A 143 -2.67 10.71 -13.01
CA ALA A 143 -2.86 9.27 -13.10
C ALA A 143 -2.63 8.62 -11.73
N TYR A 144 -3.54 7.73 -11.35
CA TYR A 144 -3.48 6.98 -10.09
C TYR A 144 -3.36 5.47 -10.30
N ALA A 145 -3.97 4.93 -11.36
CA ALA A 145 -3.90 3.49 -11.64
C ALA A 145 -3.91 3.21 -13.14
N ILE A 146 -3.35 2.06 -13.51
CA ILE A 146 -3.37 1.50 -14.86
C ILE A 146 -3.90 0.07 -14.79
N ASP A 147 -4.65 -0.37 -15.80
CA ASP A 147 -5.04 -1.77 -15.94
C ASP A 147 -4.26 -2.53 -17.03
N GLU A 148 -4.59 -3.81 -17.21
CA GLU A 148 -3.97 -4.69 -18.21
C GLU A 148 -4.33 -4.34 -19.66
N GLN A 149 -5.23 -3.40 -19.89
CA GLN A 149 -5.52 -2.87 -21.23
C GLN A 149 -4.81 -1.52 -21.46
N ASN A 150 -3.93 -1.10 -20.54
CA ASN A 150 -3.30 0.21 -20.50
C ASN A 150 -4.31 1.37 -20.40
N ARG A 151 -5.51 1.13 -19.85
CA ARG A 151 -6.43 2.21 -19.50
C ARG A 151 -5.96 2.83 -18.20
N VAL A 152 -6.13 4.15 -18.07
CA VAL A 152 -5.59 4.92 -16.94
C VAL A 152 -6.73 5.58 -16.18
N ALA A 153 -6.82 5.29 -14.89
CA ALA A 153 -7.73 5.93 -13.96
C ALA A 153 -7.03 7.11 -13.27
N GLY A 154 -7.75 8.21 -13.11
CA GLY A 154 -7.16 9.44 -12.60
C GLY A 154 -8.15 10.52 -12.19
N GLN A 155 -7.66 11.74 -12.10
CA GLN A 155 -8.50 12.94 -12.04
C GLN A 155 -7.94 14.04 -12.95
N MET A 156 -8.80 14.97 -13.34
CA MET A 156 -8.43 16.16 -14.11
C MET A 156 -9.08 17.42 -13.53
N LEU A 157 -8.40 18.56 -13.65
CA LEU A 157 -8.88 19.85 -13.13
C LEU A 157 -9.63 20.63 -14.22
N ILE A 158 -10.94 20.77 -14.09
CA ILE A 158 -11.78 21.51 -15.03
C ILE A 158 -12.40 22.70 -14.30
N SER A 159 -12.01 23.92 -14.69
CA SER A 159 -12.57 25.17 -14.12
C SER A 159 -12.51 25.21 -12.57
N GLY A 160 -11.42 24.71 -11.99
CA GLY A 160 -11.21 24.67 -10.53
C GLY A 160 -11.86 23.49 -9.79
N SER A 161 -12.58 22.60 -10.48
CA SER A 161 -13.13 21.36 -9.92
C SER A 161 -12.33 20.14 -10.37
N TYR A 162 -12.09 19.19 -9.45
CA TYR A 162 -11.45 17.92 -9.80
C TYR A 162 -12.51 16.94 -10.28
N HIS A 163 -12.34 16.41 -11.48
CA HIS A 163 -13.22 15.45 -12.10
C HIS A 163 -12.50 14.10 -12.22
N ALA A 164 -13.14 13.02 -11.77
CA ALA A 164 -12.67 11.66 -12.04
C ALA A 164 -12.55 11.47 -13.56
N MET A 165 -11.47 10.83 -14.00
CA MET A 165 -11.25 10.55 -15.42
C MET A 165 -10.88 9.10 -15.66
N LEU A 166 -11.26 8.61 -16.84
CA LEU A 166 -10.77 7.37 -17.43
C LEU A 166 -10.16 7.71 -18.79
N TRP A 167 -8.88 7.43 -18.96
CA TRP A 167 -8.21 7.51 -20.24
C TRP A 167 -8.09 6.13 -20.87
N ASP A 168 -8.42 6.03 -22.15
CA ASP A 168 -8.32 4.79 -22.93
C ASP A 168 -7.87 5.15 -24.35
N ASN A 169 -6.67 4.69 -24.73
CA ASN A 169 -6.10 4.83 -26.07
C ASN A 169 -6.24 6.24 -26.70
N GLY A 170 -5.81 7.26 -25.96
CA GLY A 170 -5.83 8.66 -26.41
C GLY A 170 -7.14 9.40 -26.13
N VAL A 171 -8.16 8.74 -25.58
CA VAL A 171 -9.46 9.35 -25.28
C VAL A 171 -9.65 9.49 -23.77
N VAL A 172 -9.83 10.73 -23.30
CA VAL A 172 -10.22 11.00 -21.91
C VAL A 172 -11.74 11.06 -21.80
N THR A 173 -12.31 10.22 -20.92
CA THR A 173 -13.71 10.27 -20.51
C THR A 173 -13.82 11.00 -19.17
N ASP A 174 -14.63 12.06 -19.12
CA ASP A 174 -15.02 12.72 -17.87
C ASP A 174 -16.03 11.86 -17.11
N LEU A 175 -15.54 11.08 -16.14
CA LEU A 175 -16.38 10.23 -15.31
C LEU A 175 -17.25 11.05 -14.35
N ALA A 176 -16.84 12.25 -13.95
CA ALA A 176 -17.67 13.10 -13.10
C ALA A 176 -18.94 13.52 -13.84
N THR A 177 -18.80 13.96 -15.10
CA THR A 177 -19.93 14.29 -15.96
C THR A 177 -20.76 13.04 -16.28
N LEU A 178 -20.12 11.93 -16.65
CA LEU A 178 -20.79 10.68 -17.01
C LEU A 178 -21.64 10.10 -15.86
N LEU A 179 -21.10 10.17 -14.64
CA LEU A 179 -21.74 9.62 -13.43
C LEU A 179 -22.58 10.66 -12.68
N ASN A 180 -22.72 11.87 -13.24
CA ASN A 180 -23.47 12.99 -12.65
C ASN A 180 -23.01 13.33 -11.21
N LEU A 181 -21.69 13.32 -10.98
CA LEU A 181 -21.09 13.72 -9.71
C LEU A 181 -21.18 15.24 -9.57
N GLN A 182 -21.37 15.71 -8.34
CA GLN A 182 -21.63 17.11 -7.99
C GLN A 182 -20.44 17.78 -7.27
N GLY A 183 -19.48 16.99 -6.78
CA GLY A 183 -18.30 17.47 -6.08
C GLY A 183 -16.97 17.14 -6.74
N HIS A 184 -15.89 17.32 -5.98
CA HIS A 184 -14.56 16.89 -6.41
C HIS A 184 -14.54 15.36 -6.49
N SER A 185 -14.01 14.80 -7.56
CA SER A 185 -13.99 13.36 -7.76
C SER A 185 -12.66 12.87 -8.33
N ALA A 186 -12.39 11.59 -8.07
CA ALA A 186 -11.20 10.91 -8.55
C ALA A 186 -11.49 9.44 -8.84
N ALA A 187 -10.98 8.92 -9.96
CA ALA A 187 -10.90 7.50 -10.23
C ALA A 187 -9.54 7.01 -9.72
N ARG A 188 -9.55 6.11 -8.74
CA ARG A 188 -8.36 5.81 -7.92
C ARG A 188 -7.69 4.49 -8.27
N TYR A 189 -8.47 3.47 -8.63
CA TYR A 189 -7.99 2.10 -8.78
C TYR A 189 -8.78 1.31 -9.82
N PHE A 190 -8.15 0.25 -10.34
CA PHE A 190 -8.82 -0.82 -11.07
C PHE A 190 -8.87 -2.10 -10.25
N ASN A 191 -9.94 -2.87 -10.38
CA ASN A 191 -9.97 -4.27 -9.95
C ASN A 191 -9.68 -5.21 -11.13
N ALA A 192 -9.58 -6.52 -10.87
CA ALA A 192 -9.25 -7.52 -11.90
C ALA A 192 -10.33 -7.65 -12.99
N GLN A 193 -11.55 -7.15 -12.76
CA GLN A 193 -12.61 -7.11 -13.77
C GLN A 193 -12.61 -5.81 -14.59
N GLY A 194 -11.60 -4.93 -14.39
CA GLY A 194 -11.48 -3.66 -15.09
C GLY A 194 -12.51 -2.62 -14.67
N GLN A 195 -13.12 -2.78 -13.48
CA GLN A 195 -13.97 -1.76 -12.87
C GLN A 195 -13.09 -0.70 -12.21
N VAL A 196 -13.58 0.52 -12.17
CA VAL A 196 -12.88 1.71 -11.64
C VAL A 196 -13.47 2.09 -10.29
N LEU A 197 -12.65 2.21 -9.25
CA LEU A 197 -13.07 2.76 -7.98
C LEU A 197 -13.11 4.28 -8.08
N VAL A 198 -14.31 4.86 -8.02
CA VAL A 198 -14.54 6.30 -8.09
C VAL A 198 -14.94 6.81 -6.72
N GLY A 199 -14.22 7.82 -6.23
CA GLY A 199 -14.55 8.57 -5.03
C GLY A 199 -15.05 9.97 -5.37
N GLU A 200 -16.02 10.47 -4.61
CA GLU A 200 -16.53 11.83 -4.70
C GLU A 200 -16.53 12.49 -3.31
N PHE A 201 -16.11 13.76 -3.24
CA PHE A 201 -16.27 14.64 -2.10
C PHE A 201 -17.20 15.80 -2.45
N ALA A 202 -18.40 15.80 -1.87
CA ALA A 202 -19.42 16.80 -2.09
C ALA A 202 -20.06 17.23 -0.76
N ASN A 203 -20.20 18.54 -0.54
CA ASN A 203 -20.85 19.10 0.66
C ASN A 203 -20.31 18.55 1.99
N GLY A 204 -19.01 18.24 2.06
CA GLY A 204 -18.37 17.72 3.27
C GLY A 204 -18.48 16.21 3.47
N ALA A 205 -19.22 15.49 2.63
CA ALA A 205 -19.36 14.04 2.65
C ALA A 205 -18.52 13.38 1.56
N THR A 206 -18.09 12.14 1.80
CA THR A 206 -17.32 11.37 0.82
C THR A 206 -18.07 10.09 0.46
N THR A 207 -18.18 9.78 -0.83
CA THR A 207 -18.85 8.55 -1.32
C THR A 207 -17.91 7.76 -2.22
N TYR A 208 -18.09 6.44 -2.26
CA TYR A 208 -17.30 5.55 -3.11
C TYR A 208 -18.19 4.56 -3.85
N LYS A 209 -17.82 4.30 -5.12
CA LYS A 209 -18.49 3.31 -5.97
C LYS A 209 -17.54 2.65 -6.94
N TRP A 210 -17.83 1.40 -7.28
CA TRP A 210 -17.23 0.73 -8.43
C TRP A 210 -18.04 1.04 -9.69
N TYR A 211 -17.39 1.57 -10.72
CA TYR A 211 -17.95 1.78 -12.04
C TYR A 211 -17.37 0.79 -13.04
N ASN A 212 -18.21 0.08 -13.78
CA ASN A 212 -17.76 -0.81 -14.85
C ASN A 212 -17.90 -0.11 -16.22
N PRO A 213 -16.80 0.33 -16.86
CA PRO A 213 -16.86 1.04 -18.14
C PRO A 213 -17.39 0.19 -19.31
N SER A 214 -17.26 -1.14 -19.24
CA SER A 214 -17.71 -2.04 -20.31
C SER A 214 -19.21 -2.29 -20.31
N THR A 215 -19.87 -2.13 -19.15
CA THR A 215 -21.31 -2.40 -18.96
C THR A 215 -22.10 -1.18 -18.47
N SER A 216 -21.42 -0.09 -18.13
CA SER A 216 -21.95 1.09 -17.45
C SER A 216 -22.63 0.79 -16.11
N SER A 217 -22.35 -0.37 -15.50
CA SER A 217 -22.92 -0.72 -14.20
C SER A 217 -22.19 -0.03 -13.05
N ILE A 218 -22.92 0.24 -11.98
CA ILE A 218 -22.42 0.89 -10.76
C ILE A 218 -22.74 0.00 -9.57
N VAL A 219 -21.75 -0.17 -8.68
CA VAL A 219 -21.94 -0.77 -7.35
C VAL A 219 -21.54 0.26 -6.31
N GLU A 220 -22.52 0.77 -5.57
CA GLU A 220 -22.27 1.68 -4.46
C GLU A 220 -21.60 0.93 -3.30
N ILE A 221 -20.60 1.56 -2.67
CA ILE A 221 -19.84 0.94 -1.57
C ILE A 221 -20.31 1.52 -0.24
N HIS A 222 -20.06 2.81 0.00
CA HIS A 222 -20.39 3.46 1.26
C HIS A 222 -20.40 4.98 1.16
N ASP A 223 -21.23 5.60 2.00
CA ASP A 223 -21.35 7.04 2.17
C ASP A 223 -20.83 7.44 3.55
N PHE A 224 -19.73 8.20 3.57
CA PHE A 224 -19.14 8.73 4.78
C PHE A 224 -19.76 10.10 5.12
N PRO A 225 -20.30 10.28 6.34
CA PRO A 225 -21.01 11.49 6.73
C PRO A 225 -20.07 12.70 6.83
N THR A 226 -20.67 13.89 6.91
CA THR A 226 -19.93 15.14 7.03
C THR A 226 -19.01 15.18 8.25
N GLY A 227 -17.83 15.78 8.08
CA GLY A 227 -16.80 15.82 9.15
C GLY A 227 -15.99 14.54 9.30
N THR A 228 -16.09 13.63 8.33
CA THR A 228 -15.21 12.48 8.16
C THR A 228 -13.98 12.87 7.34
N TYR A 229 -12.79 12.56 7.84
CA TYR A 229 -11.52 12.73 7.16
C TYR A 229 -10.94 11.36 6.80
N THR A 230 -10.99 11.00 5.52
CA THR A 230 -10.42 9.75 5.02
C THR A 230 -8.91 9.82 4.96
N HIS A 231 -8.22 8.84 5.54
CA HIS A 231 -6.75 8.77 5.55
C HIS A 231 -6.22 7.73 4.55
N SER A 232 -6.96 6.63 4.33
CA SER A 232 -6.56 5.60 3.36
C SER A 232 -7.76 4.83 2.82
N ILE A 233 -7.66 4.42 1.56
CA ILE A 233 -8.59 3.53 0.87
C ILE A 233 -7.77 2.61 0.01
N VAL A 234 -7.88 1.32 0.29
CA VAL A 234 -7.06 0.31 -0.37
C VAL A 234 -7.98 -0.79 -0.89
N PRO A 235 -8.16 -0.89 -2.21
CA PRO A 235 -8.89 -2.00 -2.81
C PRO A 235 -7.99 -3.20 -3.07
N SER A 236 -8.61 -4.37 -3.15
CA SER A 236 -8.03 -5.61 -3.67
C SER A 236 -8.52 -5.90 -5.09
N LYS A 237 -7.86 -6.86 -5.73
CA LYS A 237 -8.17 -7.31 -7.11
C LYS A 237 -9.58 -7.86 -7.27
N ASP A 238 -10.20 -8.45 -6.24
CA ASP A 238 -11.58 -8.93 -6.27
C ASP A 238 -12.63 -7.80 -6.15
N GLY A 239 -12.19 -6.57 -5.86
CA GLY A 239 -13.04 -5.40 -5.65
C GLY A 239 -13.43 -5.16 -4.19
N SER A 240 -12.95 -5.96 -3.24
CA SER A 240 -13.06 -5.62 -1.82
C SER A 240 -12.22 -4.37 -1.50
N VAL A 241 -12.59 -3.63 -0.47
CA VAL A 241 -11.97 -2.34 -0.13
C VAL A 241 -11.82 -2.17 1.37
N ALA A 242 -10.61 -1.87 1.84
CA ALA A 242 -10.34 -1.43 3.20
C ALA A 242 -10.34 0.11 3.28
N PHE A 243 -10.81 0.61 4.41
CA PHE A 243 -10.95 2.04 4.70
C PHE A 243 -10.37 2.34 6.07
N SER A 244 -9.64 3.44 6.16
CA SER A 244 -9.34 4.08 7.44
C SER A 244 -9.61 5.57 7.38
N TRP A 245 -10.30 6.08 8.39
CA TRP A 245 -10.67 7.48 8.50
C TRP A 245 -10.67 7.92 9.95
N SER A 246 -10.77 9.23 10.17
CA SER A 246 -11.06 9.76 11.50
C SER A 246 -12.17 10.79 11.43
N SER A 247 -12.93 10.93 12.51
CA SER A 247 -13.87 12.03 12.69
C SER A 247 -13.76 12.63 14.07
N THR A 248 -14.19 13.87 14.23
CA THR A 248 -14.20 14.53 15.54
C THR A 248 -15.11 13.84 16.55
N ALA A 249 -16.17 13.17 16.08
CA ALA A 249 -17.14 12.49 16.93
C ALA A 249 -16.72 11.07 17.32
N LEU A 250 -16.04 10.35 16.42
CA LEU A 250 -15.75 8.92 16.60
C LEU A 250 -14.26 8.62 16.80
N GLY A 251 -13.36 9.57 16.55
CA GLY A 251 -11.92 9.30 16.54
C GLY A 251 -11.51 8.45 15.32
N PRO A 252 -10.39 7.70 15.39
CA PRO A 252 -9.93 6.84 14.30
C PRO A 252 -10.89 5.68 14.08
N GLN A 253 -11.02 5.25 12.82
CA GLN A 253 -11.94 4.21 12.38
C GLN A 253 -11.26 3.32 11.33
N LEU A 254 -11.60 2.04 11.33
CA LEU A 254 -11.18 1.04 10.36
C LEU A 254 -12.42 0.27 9.88
N ALA A 255 -12.54 0.04 8.57
CA ALA A 255 -13.59 -0.78 8.00
C ALA A 255 -13.13 -1.50 6.74
N ARG A 256 -13.95 -2.46 6.31
CA ARG A 256 -13.80 -3.16 5.04
C ARG A 256 -15.16 -3.30 4.38
N TRP A 257 -15.16 -3.40 3.07
CA TRP A 257 -16.33 -3.68 2.27
C TRP A 257 -16.02 -4.78 1.27
N SER A 258 -16.99 -5.66 1.05
CA SER A 258 -17.03 -6.54 -0.12
C SER A 258 -18.44 -6.55 -0.68
N LYS A 259 -18.59 -6.95 -1.95
CA LYS A 259 -19.91 -7.07 -2.58
C LYS A 259 -20.80 -8.10 -1.87
N GLU A 260 -20.22 -9.17 -1.34
CA GLU A 260 -20.93 -10.26 -0.68
C GLU A 260 -21.32 -9.91 0.75
N ASN A 261 -20.40 -9.34 1.53
CA ASN A 261 -20.59 -9.12 2.97
C ASN A 261 -21.00 -7.68 3.33
N GLY A 262 -20.97 -6.76 2.36
CA GLY A 262 -21.26 -5.35 2.59
C GLY A 262 -20.20 -4.66 3.46
N PHE A 263 -20.56 -3.52 4.04
CA PHE A 263 -19.67 -2.71 4.86
C PHE A 263 -19.62 -3.24 6.31
N LYS A 264 -18.41 -3.57 6.79
CA LYS A 264 -18.13 -4.01 8.16
C LYS A 264 -17.12 -3.06 8.78
N GLN A 265 -17.40 -2.59 10.00
CA GLN A 265 -16.51 -1.71 10.75
C GLN A 265 -15.85 -2.47 11.90
N ALA A 266 -14.57 -2.22 12.13
CA ALA A 266 -13.83 -2.80 13.24
C ALA A 266 -14.08 -2.01 14.54
N THR A 267 -14.01 -2.69 15.68
CA THR A 267 -13.98 -2.11 17.01
C THR A 267 -12.54 -1.80 17.37
N LEU A 268 -12.21 -0.53 17.59
CA LEU A 268 -10.86 -0.14 17.96
C LEU A 268 -10.70 -0.02 19.48
N SER A 269 -9.55 -0.46 19.99
CA SER A 269 -9.14 -0.17 21.36
C SER A 269 -9.06 1.34 21.58
N LYS A 270 -9.45 1.80 22.77
CA LYS A 270 -9.32 3.22 23.17
C LYS A 270 -7.88 3.74 23.15
N ASN A 271 -6.90 2.85 23.13
CA ASN A 271 -5.49 3.19 23.07
C ASN A 271 -5.03 3.47 21.63
N ILE A 272 -5.80 3.06 20.61
CA ILE A 272 -5.51 3.39 19.21
C ILE A 272 -5.97 4.82 18.96
N ILE A 273 -5.01 5.73 18.72
CA ILE A 273 -5.29 7.15 18.45
C ILE A 273 -5.21 7.51 16.97
N SER A 274 -4.58 6.65 16.16
CA SER A 274 -4.59 6.72 14.70
C SER A 274 -4.47 5.32 14.13
N ILE A 275 -5.10 5.06 12.99
CA ILE A 275 -4.96 3.82 12.24
C ILE A 275 -5.05 4.09 10.74
N SER A 276 -4.21 3.42 9.97
CA SER A 276 -4.15 3.55 8.52
C SER A 276 -4.23 2.17 7.87
N ALA A 277 -5.26 1.94 7.05
CA ALA A 277 -5.38 0.74 6.22
C ALA A 277 -4.33 0.78 5.11
N LEU A 278 -3.66 -0.34 4.87
CA LEU A 278 -2.54 -0.44 3.91
C LEU A 278 -2.78 -1.47 2.84
N ALA A 279 -3.57 -2.50 3.16
CA ALA A 279 -3.89 -3.57 2.25
C ALA A 279 -5.16 -4.29 2.66
N ILE A 280 -5.76 -4.98 1.71
CA ILE A 280 -6.77 -5.99 1.95
C ILE A 280 -6.45 -7.20 1.09
N SER A 281 -6.35 -8.38 1.69
CA SER A 281 -6.13 -9.64 0.99
C SER A 281 -7.43 -10.15 0.35
N LEU A 282 -7.33 -11.19 -0.47
CA LEU A 282 -8.50 -11.80 -1.12
C LEU A 282 -9.48 -12.47 -0.15
N ASP A 283 -9.01 -12.92 1.01
CA ASP A 283 -9.88 -13.41 2.10
C ASP A 283 -10.57 -12.27 2.88
N GLY A 284 -10.16 -11.01 2.62
CA GLY A 284 -10.70 -9.82 3.25
C GLY A 284 -9.91 -9.32 4.47
N THR A 285 -8.82 -9.97 4.85
CA THR A 285 -7.93 -9.54 5.95
C THR A 285 -7.31 -8.19 5.62
N VAL A 286 -7.44 -7.25 6.56
CA VAL A 286 -6.93 -5.88 6.40
C VAL A 286 -5.62 -5.72 7.14
N ALA A 287 -4.53 -5.40 6.44
CA ALA A 287 -3.27 -4.99 7.06
C ALA A 287 -3.30 -3.48 7.33
N CYS A 288 -2.81 -3.07 8.50
CA CYS A 288 -2.84 -1.68 8.92
C CYS A 288 -1.69 -1.31 9.85
N ASN A 289 -1.39 -0.02 9.93
CA ASN A 289 -0.48 0.54 10.94
C ASN A 289 -1.31 1.38 11.92
N ALA A 290 -1.12 1.17 13.22
CA ALA A 290 -1.77 1.93 14.27
C ALA A 290 -0.74 2.70 15.11
N LEU A 291 -1.15 3.86 15.61
CA LEU A 291 -0.42 4.60 16.65
C LEU A 291 -1.10 4.36 17.98
N THR A 292 -0.38 3.82 18.96
CA THR A 292 -0.97 3.35 20.23
C THR A 292 -0.47 4.12 21.46
N LEU A 293 -1.36 4.35 22.41
CA LEU A 293 -1.06 4.89 23.74
C LEU A 293 -0.65 3.77 24.72
N PRO A 294 0.16 4.09 25.75
CA PRO A 294 0.66 5.42 26.13
C PRO A 294 1.99 5.82 25.46
N VAL A 295 2.61 4.91 24.71
CA VAL A 295 4.00 5.05 24.28
C VAL A 295 4.16 5.83 22.96
N TYR A 296 3.06 5.97 22.20
CA TYR A 296 3.02 6.61 20.87
C TYR A 296 3.88 5.88 19.84
N ASP A 297 3.89 4.55 19.92
CA ASP A 297 4.61 3.71 18.98
C ASP A 297 3.73 3.30 17.80
N SER A 298 4.36 3.17 16.64
CA SER A 298 3.73 2.53 15.49
C SER A 298 3.69 1.04 15.72
N VAL A 299 2.53 0.44 15.49
CA VAL A 299 2.28 -0.99 15.62
C VAL A 299 1.67 -1.51 14.33
N ALA A 300 2.31 -2.53 13.75
CA ALA A 300 1.75 -3.30 12.65
C ALA A 300 0.59 -4.15 13.16
N MET A 301 -0.54 -4.11 12.47
CA MET A 301 -1.78 -4.80 12.86
C MET A 301 -2.46 -5.47 11.67
N VAL A 302 -3.23 -6.52 11.96
CA VAL A 302 -4.10 -7.20 10.98
C VAL A 302 -5.53 -7.30 11.50
N TRP A 303 -6.50 -7.26 10.59
CA TRP A 303 -7.90 -7.49 10.91
C TRP A 303 -8.49 -8.54 9.96
N ALA A 304 -8.44 -9.80 10.38
CA ALA A 304 -8.94 -10.97 9.66
C ALA A 304 -10.44 -11.19 9.95
N ASP A 305 -10.84 -12.12 10.81
CA ASP A 305 -12.26 -12.44 11.03
C ASP A 305 -12.88 -11.90 12.32
N GLY A 306 -12.04 -11.38 13.21
CA GLY A 306 -12.42 -10.79 14.48
C GLY A 306 -13.27 -9.52 14.38
N VAL A 307 -13.59 -8.98 15.55
CA VAL A 307 -14.28 -7.68 15.68
C VAL A 307 -13.30 -6.51 15.71
N SER A 308 -12.02 -6.74 15.99
CA SER A 308 -10.98 -5.70 16.19
C SER A 308 -9.69 -6.08 15.45
N PRO A 309 -8.87 -5.10 15.05
CA PRO A 309 -7.51 -5.37 14.59
C PRO A 309 -6.64 -5.89 15.74
N GLU A 310 -5.72 -6.77 15.39
CA GLU A 310 -4.82 -7.48 16.31
C GLU A 310 -3.37 -7.08 16.01
N SER A 311 -2.56 -6.95 17.07
CA SER A 311 -1.16 -6.57 16.97
C SER A 311 -0.32 -7.71 16.38
N LEU A 312 0.53 -7.37 15.41
CA LEU A 312 1.58 -8.27 14.93
C LEU A 312 2.88 -8.11 15.71
N HIS A 313 2.98 -7.13 16.60
CA HIS A 313 4.22 -6.76 17.28
C HIS A 313 4.93 -7.97 17.91
N GLY A 314 4.17 -8.86 18.55
CA GLY A 314 4.73 -10.07 19.14
C GLY A 314 5.16 -11.16 18.15
N GLN A 315 4.62 -11.16 16.94
CA GLN A 315 4.96 -12.15 15.92
C GLN A 315 6.27 -11.80 15.19
N ILE A 316 6.90 -10.67 15.53
CA ILE A 316 8.11 -10.19 14.86
C ILE A 316 9.35 -10.71 15.61
N PRO A 317 10.23 -11.52 14.97
CA PRO A 317 11.30 -12.22 15.67
C PRO A 317 12.32 -11.36 16.42
N ASP A 318 12.51 -10.08 16.05
CA ASP A 318 13.40 -9.17 16.80
C ASP A 318 12.73 -8.46 17.98
N SER A 319 11.46 -8.78 18.28
CA SER A 319 10.69 -8.19 19.38
C SER A 319 10.85 -6.67 19.46
N PRO A 320 10.51 -5.96 18.37
CA PRO A 320 10.91 -4.57 18.20
C PRO A 320 10.04 -3.64 19.05
N ILE A 321 10.54 -2.48 19.48
CA ILE A 321 9.73 -1.47 20.18
C ILE A 321 8.68 -0.89 19.22
N THR A 322 9.01 -0.75 17.94
CA THR A 322 8.09 -0.26 16.92
C THR A 322 7.96 -1.26 15.80
N SER A 323 6.74 -1.40 15.27
CA SER A 323 6.49 -2.21 14.08
C SER A 323 5.67 -1.48 13.05
N ARG A 324 5.97 -1.77 11.79
CA ARG A 324 5.28 -1.15 10.66
C ARG A 324 5.17 -2.10 9.49
N VAL A 325 3.96 -2.33 9.00
CA VAL A 325 3.74 -2.93 7.69
C VAL A 325 4.32 -1.97 6.64
N VAL A 326 5.28 -2.47 5.86
CA VAL A 326 5.98 -1.76 4.78
C VAL A 326 5.28 -2.00 3.46
N ALA A 327 5.03 -3.26 3.14
CA ALA A 327 4.40 -3.68 1.90
C ALA A 327 3.61 -4.96 2.14
N THR A 328 2.67 -5.24 1.25
CA THR A 328 1.85 -6.44 1.26
C THR A 328 1.73 -6.97 -0.15
N ASN A 329 1.60 -8.28 -0.31
CA ASN A 329 1.20 -8.85 -1.59
C ASN A 329 -0.27 -9.26 -1.58
N GLU A 330 -0.76 -9.75 -2.72
CA GLU A 330 -2.18 -10.09 -2.90
C GLU A 330 -2.59 -11.35 -2.14
N ASP A 331 -1.61 -12.21 -1.83
CA ASP A 331 -1.79 -13.42 -1.04
C ASP A 331 -1.86 -13.12 0.47
N GLY A 332 -1.80 -11.84 0.87
CA GLY A 332 -1.90 -11.42 2.27
C GLY A 332 -0.59 -11.49 3.04
N GLN A 333 0.53 -11.81 2.38
CA GLN A 333 1.84 -11.82 3.01
C GLN A 333 2.30 -10.39 3.28
N LEU A 334 2.93 -10.19 4.44
CA LEU A 334 3.30 -8.87 4.93
C LEU A 334 4.81 -8.74 5.06
N LEU A 335 5.37 -7.70 4.46
CA LEU A 335 6.70 -7.22 4.79
C LEU A 335 6.56 -6.26 5.96
N VAL A 336 7.06 -6.64 7.13
CA VAL A 336 7.02 -5.84 8.35
C VAL A 336 8.42 -5.36 8.70
N LYS A 337 8.54 -4.10 9.08
CA LYS A 337 9.78 -3.52 9.62
C LYS A 337 9.69 -3.46 11.13
N GLY A 338 10.67 -4.07 11.80
CA GLY A 338 10.96 -3.87 13.23
C GLY A 338 12.01 -2.77 13.42
N ASP A 339 12.71 -2.78 14.56
CA ASP A 339 13.68 -1.74 14.90
C ASP A 339 14.93 -1.80 14.02
N ALA A 340 15.42 -3.02 13.73
CA ALA A 340 16.64 -3.24 12.96
C ALA A 340 16.39 -3.94 11.62
N ASN A 341 15.41 -4.85 11.56
CA ASN A 341 15.25 -5.76 10.44
C ASN A 341 13.89 -5.64 9.74
N HIS A 342 13.83 -6.24 8.55
CA HIS A 342 12.59 -6.51 7.85
C HIS A 342 12.28 -8.00 7.93
N TRP A 343 11.01 -8.33 8.10
CA TRP A 343 10.50 -9.68 8.26
C TRP A 343 9.37 -9.92 7.28
N LEU A 344 9.42 -11.05 6.59
CA LEU A 344 8.34 -11.49 5.72
C LEU A 344 7.46 -12.47 6.50
N LEU A 345 6.25 -12.04 6.80
CA LEU A 345 5.24 -12.86 7.47
C LEU A 345 4.37 -13.49 6.38
N THR A 346 4.45 -14.81 6.26
CA THR A 346 3.88 -15.57 5.14
C THR A 346 2.48 -16.10 5.44
N GLU A 347 2.13 -16.26 6.71
CA GLU A 347 0.79 -16.45 7.25
C GLU A 347 0.84 -15.87 8.67
N THR A 348 0.07 -14.81 8.97
CA THR A 348 -0.02 -14.31 10.35
C THR A 348 -1.01 -15.19 11.08
N CYS A 349 -0.53 -16.30 11.63
CA CYS A 349 -1.35 -17.07 12.54
C CYS A 349 -1.32 -16.41 13.92
N PHE A 350 -2.33 -15.58 14.16
CA PHE A 350 -2.43 -14.85 15.40
C PHE A 350 -2.43 -15.80 16.62
N ALA A 351 -1.51 -15.56 17.55
CA ALA A 351 -1.27 -16.36 18.75
C ALA A 351 -0.58 -17.72 18.55
N ASP A 352 -0.05 -17.98 17.35
CA ASP A 352 0.96 -19.02 17.09
C ASP A 352 2.35 -18.42 17.36
N LEU A 353 2.89 -18.70 18.55
CA LEU A 353 4.14 -18.12 19.05
C LEU A 353 5.37 -18.89 18.53
N ASP A 354 5.21 -20.16 18.14
CA ASP A 354 6.30 -20.97 17.58
C ASP A 354 6.31 -21.04 16.05
N ASN A 355 5.35 -20.37 15.39
CA ASN A 355 5.13 -20.37 13.94
C ASN A 355 4.98 -21.81 13.39
N SER A 356 4.33 -22.71 14.14
CA SER A 356 4.13 -24.09 13.71
C SER A 356 2.98 -24.26 12.71
N GLY A 357 2.16 -23.22 12.50
CA GLY A 357 0.94 -23.27 11.72
C GLY A 357 -0.27 -23.81 12.50
N VAL A 358 -0.18 -23.93 13.83
CA VAL A 358 -1.27 -24.38 14.70
C VAL A 358 -1.20 -23.67 16.05
N ARG A 359 -2.33 -23.14 16.55
CA ARG A 359 -2.43 -22.63 17.93
C ARG A 359 -2.75 -23.76 18.87
N ASP A 360 -1.75 -24.24 19.60
CA ASP A 360 -1.86 -25.38 20.50
C ASP A 360 -1.12 -25.21 21.84
N VAL A 361 -0.78 -26.33 22.48
CA VAL A 361 -0.11 -26.34 23.78
C VAL A 361 1.32 -25.80 23.68
N GLY A 362 1.97 -25.90 22.51
CA GLY A 362 3.29 -25.33 22.24
C GLY A 362 3.32 -23.84 22.52
N ASP A 363 2.34 -23.10 22.00
CA ASP A 363 2.22 -21.66 22.20
C ASP A 363 1.96 -21.30 23.67
N ILE A 364 1.09 -22.06 24.34
CA ILE A 364 0.85 -21.86 25.78
C ILE A 364 2.15 -22.04 26.57
N LEU A 365 2.95 -23.05 26.24
CA LEU A 365 4.20 -23.30 26.95
C LEU A 365 5.23 -22.21 26.70
N MET A 366 5.26 -21.62 25.50
CA MET A 366 6.07 -20.43 25.23
C MET A 366 5.61 -19.22 26.05
N LEU A 367 4.31 -18.94 26.05
CA LEU A 367 3.72 -17.84 26.80
C LEU A 367 3.96 -17.96 28.31
N LEU A 368 3.74 -19.16 28.88
CA LEU A 368 4.00 -19.42 30.30
C LEU A 368 5.49 -19.34 30.66
N GLY A 369 6.39 -19.56 29.69
CA GLY A 369 7.84 -19.44 29.86
C GLY A 369 8.28 -18.00 30.18
N VAL A 370 7.46 -17.02 29.82
CA VAL A 370 7.72 -15.58 30.01
C VAL A 370 6.61 -14.89 30.81
N TRP A 371 5.86 -15.65 31.61
CA TRP A 371 4.75 -15.12 32.41
C TRP A 371 5.18 -13.98 33.34
N GLY A 372 4.41 -12.89 33.32
CA GLY A 372 4.65 -11.70 34.13
C GLY A 372 5.81 -10.83 33.66
N GLN A 373 6.40 -11.10 32.48
CA GLN A 373 7.37 -10.20 31.88
C GLN A 373 6.69 -8.91 31.42
N THR A 374 7.35 -7.79 31.70
CA THR A 374 6.96 -6.43 31.31
C THR A 374 7.91 -5.83 30.28
N ASP A 375 9.02 -6.52 30.00
CA ASP A 375 10.02 -6.10 29.02
C ASP A 375 9.72 -6.84 27.71
N GLN A 376 9.56 -6.10 26.63
CA GLN A 376 9.13 -6.61 25.32
C GLN A 376 10.16 -7.54 24.64
N ASP A 377 11.33 -7.74 25.24
CA ASP A 377 12.57 -8.06 24.50
C ASP A 377 12.70 -9.47 23.92
N LEU A 378 11.82 -10.46 24.13
CA LEU A 378 12.20 -11.85 23.78
C LEU A 378 11.22 -12.83 23.13
N CYS A 379 9.92 -12.54 22.93
CA CYS A 379 9.07 -13.56 22.25
C CYS A 379 7.64 -13.14 21.89
N GLY A 380 7.25 -11.87 22.05
CA GLY A 380 5.91 -11.46 21.64
C GLY A 380 4.73 -12.16 22.32
N ALA A 381 4.98 -12.70 23.51
CA ALA A 381 3.98 -13.35 24.35
C ALA A 381 2.98 -12.35 24.98
N ASP A 382 3.25 -11.04 24.90
CA ASP A 382 2.27 -9.98 25.15
C ASP A 382 1.46 -9.78 23.86
N ILE A 383 0.50 -10.68 23.66
CA ILE A 383 -0.29 -10.84 22.44
C ILE A 383 -1.34 -9.73 22.34
N ASP A 384 -1.90 -9.28 23.47
CA ASP A 384 -2.88 -8.19 23.49
C ASP A 384 -2.24 -6.79 23.53
N GLY A 385 -0.92 -6.72 23.73
CA GLY A 385 -0.11 -5.51 23.70
C GLY A 385 -0.35 -4.58 24.90
N ASN A 386 -0.78 -5.13 26.04
CA ASN A 386 -1.08 -4.35 27.24
C ASN A 386 0.16 -4.01 28.08
N GLY A 387 1.34 -4.53 27.69
CA GLY A 387 2.63 -4.27 28.34
C GLY A 387 2.99 -5.26 29.45
N ILE A 388 2.23 -6.35 29.62
CA ILE A 388 2.55 -7.43 30.56
C ILE A 388 2.02 -8.78 30.05
N VAL A 389 2.86 -9.82 30.06
CA VAL A 389 2.42 -11.18 29.75
C VAL A 389 1.58 -11.73 30.90
N ASP A 390 0.26 -11.83 30.73
CA ASP A 390 -0.64 -12.32 31.76
C ASP A 390 -1.78 -13.22 31.24
N VAL A 391 -2.84 -13.34 32.06
CA VAL A 391 -3.99 -14.18 31.72
C VAL A 391 -4.74 -13.69 30.48
N SER A 392 -4.64 -12.41 30.17
CA SER A 392 -5.27 -11.79 29.01
C SER A 392 -4.66 -12.35 27.73
N ASP A 393 -3.34 -12.47 27.64
CA ASP A 393 -2.63 -13.08 26.51
C ASP A 393 -2.92 -14.57 26.38
N LEU A 394 -2.98 -15.29 27.51
CA LEU A 394 -3.35 -16.70 27.51
C LEU A 394 -4.76 -16.93 26.95
N LEU A 395 -5.71 -16.04 27.30
CA LEU A 395 -7.08 -16.11 26.80
C LEU A 395 -7.16 -15.84 25.29
N VAL A 396 -6.21 -15.09 24.74
CA VAL A 396 -6.09 -14.90 23.29
C VAL A 396 -5.76 -16.22 22.59
N ILE A 397 -4.76 -16.98 23.04
CA ILE A 397 -4.42 -18.31 22.46
C ILE A 397 -5.61 -19.27 22.53
N PHE A 398 -6.32 -19.31 23.66
CA PHE A 398 -7.52 -20.15 23.79
C PHE A 398 -8.66 -19.72 22.87
N GLY A 399 -8.78 -18.42 22.59
CA GLY A 399 -9.78 -17.86 21.69
C GLY A 399 -9.56 -18.23 20.22
N SER A 400 -8.32 -18.57 19.85
CA SER A 400 -7.90 -18.90 18.49
C SER A 400 -7.40 -20.35 18.32
N TRP A 401 -7.71 -21.25 19.26
CA TRP A 401 -7.21 -22.63 19.29
C TRP A 401 -7.48 -23.43 18.01
N GLY A 402 -6.43 -24.05 17.46
CA GLY A 402 -6.51 -24.92 16.27
C GLY A 402 -5.62 -24.48 15.11
N PRO A 403 -5.67 -25.21 13.97
CA PRO A 403 -4.83 -24.96 12.79
C PRO A 403 -5.11 -23.60 12.20
N CYS A 404 -4.06 -22.87 11.81
CA CYS A 404 -4.14 -21.59 11.12
C CYS A 404 -4.99 -21.79 9.85
N GLU A 405 -6.11 -21.06 9.76
CA GLU A 405 -7.06 -21.16 8.64
C GLU A 405 -6.79 -20.09 7.59
#